data_AF-F2R6A8-F1
#
_entry.id   AF-F2R6A8-F1
#
_cell.length_a   1.000
_cell.length_b   1.000
_cell.length_c   1.000
_cell.angle_alpha   90.00
_cell.angle_beta   90.00
_cell.angle_gamma   90.00
#
_symmetry.space_group_name_H-M   'P 1'
#
loop_
_entity.id
_entity.type
_entity.pdbx_description
1 polymer ?
#
loop_
_entity_poly.entity_id
_entity_poly.type
_entity_poly.pdbx_seq_one_letter_code
_entity_poly.pdbx_strand_id
1 'polypeptide(L)'
;MASLKDLIRKAQDIRHQDDVEIPEWVPGARFRVTGLPSGDWEAYQNSLTKMTRKDSADSIEMSVKSRKAEIVAKALRDQETGELVFPDLREGIAILSKRSAGIVGGLFDLCRHLSDDNKDFTVRVQEAEAGFGDGQS
;
A
#
# COMPACT_ATOMS: atom_id res chain seq x y z
N MET A 1 16.52 1.60 -29.40
CA MET A 1 16.81 0.77 -28.21
C MET A 1 16.36 1.55 -26.99
N ALA A 2 15.44 1.02 -26.19
CA ALA A 2 15.02 1.70 -24.95
C ALA A 2 16.20 1.74 -23.98
N SER A 3 16.43 2.87 -23.31
CA SER A 3 17.54 2.96 -22.35
C SER A 3 17.30 2.01 -21.17
N LEU A 4 18.36 1.55 -20.51
CA LEU A 4 18.24 0.74 -19.28
C LEU A 4 17.34 1.43 -18.23
N LYS A 5 17.40 2.76 -18.17
CA LYS A 5 16.52 3.59 -17.33
C LYS A 5 15.04 3.47 -17.72
N ASP A 6 14.72 3.38 -19.01
CA ASP A 6 13.35 3.20 -19.48
C ASP A 6 12.85 1.77 -19.28
N LEU A 7 13.75 0.78 -19.28
CA LEU A 7 13.43 -0.60 -18.91
C LEU A 7 13.13 -0.73 -17.41
N ILE A 8 13.94 -0.11 -16.54
CA ILE A 8 13.69 -0.04 -15.09
C ILE A 8 12.38 0.69 -14.79
N ARG A 9 12.11 1.82 -15.46
CA ARG A 9 10.83 2.54 -15.29
C ARG A 9 9.62 1.71 -15.72
N LYS A 10 9.80 0.76 -16.64
CA LYS A 10 8.73 -0.11 -17.17
C LYS A 10 8.59 -1.43 -16.42
N ALA A 11 9.55 -1.79 -15.56
CA ALA A 11 9.46 -2.96 -14.72
C ALA A 11 8.25 -2.78 -13.78
N GLN A 12 7.24 -3.63 -13.95
CA GLN A 12 6.07 -3.65 -13.08
C GLN A 12 6.38 -4.51 -11.86
N ASP A 13 7.20 -3.98 -10.96
CA ASP A 13 7.57 -4.66 -9.73
C ASP A 13 6.41 -4.67 -8.70
N ILE A 14 5.35 -3.90 -8.98
CA ILE A 14 4.20 -3.75 -8.09
C ILE A 14 3.11 -4.76 -8.48
N ARG A 15 2.88 -5.75 -7.62
CA ARG A 15 1.79 -6.72 -7.77
C ARG A 15 0.45 -6.07 -7.51
N HIS A 16 -0.60 -6.63 -8.09
CA HIS A 16 -1.98 -6.22 -7.86
C HIS A 16 -2.89 -7.44 -7.74
N GLN A 17 -4.05 -7.23 -7.13
CA GLN A 17 -5.14 -8.18 -7.08
C GLN A 17 -6.39 -7.52 -7.67
N ASP A 18 -6.98 -8.19 -8.65
CA ASP A 18 -8.25 -7.84 -9.27
C ASP A 18 -9.41 -8.58 -8.57
N ASP A 19 -10.63 -8.22 -8.96
CA ASP A 19 -11.90 -8.76 -8.49
C ASP A 19 -12.08 -8.66 -6.98
N VAL A 20 -11.52 -7.61 -6.37
CA VAL A 20 -11.77 -7.30 -4.96
C VAL A 20 -13.14 -6.65 -4.86
N GLU A 21 -14.10 -7.37 -4.27
CA GLU A 21 -15.44 -6.87 -4.03
C GLU A 21 -15.58 -6.40 -2.58
N ILE A 22 -16.24 -5.24 -2.40
CA ILE A 22 -16.59 -4.69 -1.09
C ILE A 22 -18.10 -4.41 -1.10
N PRO A 23 -18.94 -5.43 -0.88
CA PRO A 23 -20.38 -5.32 -1.00
C PRO A 23 -20.98 -4.23 -0.10
N GLU A 24 -20.39 -3.98 1.06
CA GLU A 24 -20.83 -2.96 2.01
C GLU A 24 -20.62 -1.52 1.54
N TRP A 25 -19.79 -1.31 0.51
CA TRP A 25 -19.55 0.02 -0.05
C TRP A 25 -20.41 0.23 -1.29
N VAL A 26 -20.25 -0.65 -2.28
CA VAL A 26 -21.00 -0.62 -3.52
C VAL A 26 -21.19 -2.07 -3.99
N PRO A 27 -22.39 -2.66 -3.83
CA PRO A 27 -22.67 -3.99 -4.33
C PRO A 27 -22.41 -4.10 -5.83
N GLY A 28 -21.64 -5.11 -6.24
CA GLY A 28 -21.32 -5.38 -7.64
C GLY A 28 -20.19 -4.53 -8.24
N ALA A 29 -19.62 -3.58 -7.49
CA ALA A 29 -18.42 -2.87 -7.93
C ALA A 29 -17.17 -3.74 -7.70
N ARG A 30 -16.25 -3.70 -8.67
CA ARG A 30 -14.98 -4.41 -8.63
C ARG A 30 -13.81 -3.44 -8.48
N PHE A 31 -13.01 -3.70 -7.46
CA PHE A 31 -11.83 -2.92 -7.17
C PHE A 31 -10.58 -3.71 -7.53
N ARG A 32 -9.56 -2.99 -8.00
CA ARG A 32 -8.19 -3.46 -8.07
C ARG A 32 -7.43 -2.91 -6.86
N VAL A 33 -6.80 -3.80 -6.10
CA VAL A 33 -5.89 -3.40 -5.03
C VAL A 33 -4.46 -3.59 -5.51
N THR A 34 -3.63 -2.55 -5.42
CA THR A 34 -2.23 -2.63 -5.82
C THR A 34 -1.32 -2.65 -4.59
N GLY A 35 -0.14 -3.26 -4.72
CA GLY A 35 0.97 -2.95 -3.82
C GLY A 35 1.35 -1.48 -3.93
N LEU A 36 2.19 -1.04 -2.99
CA LEU A 36 2.80 0.28 -2.99
C LEU A 36 4.33 0.14 -2.96
N PRO A 37 5.06 1.14 -3.50
CA PRO A 37 6.51 1.21 -3.37
C PRO A 37 6.97 1.20 -1.90
N SER A 38 8.21 0.76 -1.65
CA SER A 38 8.81 0.75 -0.32
C SER A 38 8.77 2.11 0.39
N GLY A 39 8.90 3.21 -0.36
CA GLY A 39 8.86 4.56 0.19
C GLY A 39 7.54 4.92 0.90
N ASP A 40 6.40 4.40 0.43
CA ASP A 40 5.12 4.61 1.11
C ASP A 40 5.05 3.84 2.43
N TRP A 41 5.62 2.63 2.48
CA TRP A 41 5.72 1.82 3.70
C TRP A 41 6.70 2.41 4.71
N GLU A 42 7.84 2.91 4.26
CA GLU A 42 8.79 3.65 5.11
C GLU A 42 8.14 4.90 5.71
N ALA A 43 7.40 5.67 4.90
CA ALA A 43 6.66 6.84 5.38
C ALA A 43 5.61 6.44 6.45
N TYR A 44 4.89 5.33 6.23
CA TYR A 44 3.96 4.77 7.21
C TYR A 44 4.67 4.40 8.52
N GLN A 45 5.73 3.60 8.47
CA GLN A 45 6.49 3.18 9.67
C GLN A 45 7.12 4.36 10.43
N ASN A 46 7.67 5.33 9.69
CA ASN A 46 8.18 6.56 10.27
C ASN A 46 7.09 7.38 10.96
N SER A 47 5.87 7.40 10.41
CA SER A 47 4.73 8.07 11.02
C SER A 47 4.29 7.40 12.33
N LEU A 48 4.34 6.07 12.40
CA LEU A 48 4.01 5.30 13.61
C LEU A 48 5.07 5.49 14.70
N THR A 49 6.35 5.46 14.33
CA THR A 49 7.48 5.62 15.28
C THR A 49 7.47 6.99 15.96
N LYS A 50 6.93 8.01 15.29
CA LYS A 50 6.78 9.37 15.82
C LYS A 50 5.60 9.54 16.79
N MET A 51 4.68 8.58 16.87
CA MET A 51 3.63 8.59 17.90
C MET A 51 4.29 8.26 19.24
N THR A 52 4.46 9.27 20.09
CA THR A 52 5.21 9.14 21.35
C THR A 52 4.27 8.79 22.50
N ARG A 53 4.83 8.30 23.63
CA ARG A 53 4.12 7.95 24.87
C ARG A 53 3.25 9.07 25.49
N LYS A 54 3.27 10.29 24.95
CA LYS A 54 2.43 11.41 25.38
C LYS A 54 1.03 11.39 24.79
N ASP A 55 0.79 10.61 23.75
CA ASP A 55 -0.51 10.44 23.13
C ASP A 55 -1.37 9.48 23.97
N SER A 56 -2.64 9.81 24.21
CA SER A 56 -3.57 8.89 24.87
C SER A 56 -3.82 7.67 23.98
N ALA A 57 -4.13 6.52 24.57
CA ALA A 57 -4.38 5.28 23.82
C ALA A 57 -5.40 5.49 22.68
N ASP A 58 -6.46 6.26 22.94
CA ASP A 58 -7.50 6.59 21.96
C ASP A 58 -6.97 7.44 20.80
N SER A 59 -6.07 8.39 21.06
CA SER A 59 -5.46 9.22 20.00
C SER A 59 -4.48 8.42 19.13
N ILE A 60 -3.80 7.43 19.71
CA ILE A 60 -2.91 6.52 18.97
C ILE A 60 -3.76 5.64 18.05
N GLU A 61 -4.84 5.05 18.55
CA GLU A 61 -5.71 4.17 17.76
C GLU A 61 -6.33 4.92 16.56
N MET A 62 -6.85 6.14 16.79
CA MET A 62 -7.37 6.98 15.71
C MET A 62 -6.30 7.33 14.67
N SER A 63 -5.08 7.61 15.13
CA SER A 63 -3.95 7.91 14.25
C SER A 63 -3.54 6.69 13.42
N VAL A 64 -3.44 5.50 14.03
CA VAL A 64 -3.17 4.24 13.32
C VAL A 64 -4.25 3.96 12.27
N LYS A 65 -5.54 4.14 12.63
CA LYS A 65 -6.66 3.96 11.70
C LYS A 65 -6.54 4.91 10.50
N SER A 66 -6.25 6.18 10.74
CA SER A 66 -6.06 7.18 9.69
C SER A 66 -4.88 6.85 8.77
N ARG A 67 -3.77 6.37 9.32
CA ARG A 67 -2.58 5.97 8.55
C ARG A 67 -2.81 4.70 7.73
N LYS A 68 -3.57 3.73 8.24
CA LYS A 68 -3.99 2.56 7.44
C LYS A 68 -4.91 2.97 6.30
N ALA A 69 -5.84 3.89 6.56
CA ALA A 69 -6.71 4.46 5.53
C ALA A 69 -5.92 5.19 4.43
N GLU A 70 -4.84 5.89 4.77
CA GLU A 70 -3.94 6.53 3.80
C GLU A 70 -3.31 5.51 2.84
N ILE A 71 -2.81 4.38 3.36
CA ILE A 71 -2.24 3.30 2.54
C ILE A 71 -3.30 2.72 1.60
N VAL A 72 -4.49 2.41 2.14
CA VAL A 72 -5.58 1.86 1.32
C VAL A 72 -6.04 2.86 0.25
N ALA A 73 -6.13 4.15 0.58
CA ALA A 73 -6.53 5.17 -0.39
C ALA A 73 -5.57 5.28 -1.60
N LYS A 74 -4.26 5.10 -1.37
CA LYS A 74 -3.25 5.12 -2.43
C LYS A 74 -3.25 3.87 -3.30
N ALA A 75 -3.67 2.74 -2.73
CA ALA A 75 -3.60 1.42 -3.35
C ALA A 75 -4.90 1.00 -4.06
N LEU A 76 -6.03 1.63 -3.74
CA LEU A 76 -7.33 1.25 -4.27
C LEU A 76 -7.62 1.91 -5.61
N ARG A 77 -7.89 1.08 -6.62
CA ARG A 77 -8.23 1.48 -7.98
C ARG A 77 -9.56 0.90 -8.41
N ASP A 78 -10.26 1.62 -9.25
CA ASP A 78 -11.39 1.09 -9.98
C ASP A 78 -10.84 0.08 -11.02
N GLN A 79 -11.42 -1.12 -11.07
CA GLN A 79 -10.89 -2.19 -11.92
C GLN A 79 -11.16 -1.95 -13.40
N GLU A 80 -12.30 -1.34 -13.74
CA GLU A 80 -12.71 -1.11 -15.12
C GLU A 80 -11.84 -0.04 -15.79
N THR A 81 -11.57 1.03 -15.06
CA THR A 81 -10.82 2.20 -15.56
C THR A 81 -9.34 2.16 -15.20
N GLY A 82 -8.96 1.46 -14.12
CA GLY A 82 -7.61 1.48 -13.55
C GLY A 82 -7.27 2.77 -12.80
N GLU A 83 -8.22 3.72 -12.70
CA GLU A 83 -8.03 4.99 -12.02
C GLU A 83 -8.08 4.82 -10.50
N LEU A 84 -7.50 5.79 -9.77
CA LEU A 84 -7.59 5.80 -8.31
C LEU A 84 -9.04 6.04 -7.89
N VAL A 85 -9.56 5.22 -6.98
CA VAL A 85 -10.90 5.43 -6.40
C VAL A 85 -10.96 6.75 -5.63
N PHE A 86 -9.83 7.16 -5.05
CA PHE A 86 -9.69 8.43 -4.33
C PHE A 86 -8.62 9.31 -4.96
N PRO A 87 -8.96 10.12 -5.99
CA PRO A 87 -8.02 11.07 -6.60
C PRO A 87 -7.52 12.12 -5.59
N ASP A 88 -8.40 12.57 -4.68
CA ASP A 88 -8.00 13.32 -3.49
C ASP A 88 -7.80 12.37 -2.30
N LEU A 89 -6.54 12.17 -1.93
CA LEU A 89 -6.17 11.32 -0.79
C LEU A 89 -6.74 11.81 0.53
N ARG A 90 -6.89 13.13 0.74
CA ARG A 90 -7.44 13.66 2.01
C ARG A 90 -8.90 13.28 2.16
N GLU A 91 -9.66 13.41 1.06
CA GLU A 91 -11.05 12.96 1.00
C GLU A 91 -11.14 11.45 1.22
N GLY A 92 -10.31 10.66 0.52
CA GLY A 92 -10.26 9.21 0.68
C GLY A 92 -10.01 8.77 2.11
N ILE A 93 -9.03 9.37 2.79
CA ILE A 93 -8.74 9.09 4.21
C ILE A 93 -9.95 9.45 5.09
N ALA A 94 -10.59 10.59 4.86
CA ALA A 94 -11.76 11.02 5.63
C ALA A 94 -12.97 10.08 5.44
N ILE A 95 -13.13 9.50 4.24
CA ILE A 95 -14.16 8.51 3.95
C ILE A 95 -13.81 7.18 4.62
N LEU A 96 -12.62 6.64 4.35
CA LEU A 96 -12.17 5.34 4.83
C LEU A 96 -12.06 5.25 6.36
N SER A 97 -11.64 6.33 7.01
CA SER A 97 -11.57 6.41 8.48
C SER A 97 -12.95 6.28 9.15
N LYS A 98 -14.05 6.52 8.43
CA LYS A 98 -15.43 6.31 8.90
C LYS A 98 -15.98 4.94 8.55
N ARG A 99 -15.29 4.15 7.72
CA ARG A 99 -15.70 2.79 7.34
C ARG A 99 -15.31 1.76 8.41
N SER A 100 -15.83 0.54 8.24
CA SER A 100 -15.54 -0.61 9.10
C SER A 100 -14.03 -0.81 9.20
N ALA A 101 -13.52 -0.86 10.44
CA ALA A 101 -12.11 -1.11 10.71
C ALA A 101 -11.68 -2.49 10.20
N GLY A 102 -12.59 -3.47 10.14
CA GLY A 102 -12.32 -4.79 9.58
C GLY A 102 -12.07 -4.75 8.08
N ILE A 103 -12.88 -4.01 7.32
CA ILE A 103 -12.71 -3.87 5.85
C ILE A 103 -11.42 -3.12 5.55
N VAL A 104 -11.20 -1.97 6.19
CA VAL A 104 -9.97 -1.17 5.96
C VAL A 104 -8.73 -1.94 6.42
N GLY A 105 -8.83 -2.71 7.50
CA GLY A 105 -7.75 -3.59 7.98
C GLY A 105 -7.41 -4.69 6.98
N GLY A 106 -8.42 -5.41 6.47
CA GLY A 106 -8.22 -6.46 5.47
C GLY A 106 -7.63 -5.92 4.17
N LEU A 107 -8.08 -4.76 3.70
CA LEU A 107 -7.48 -4.10 2.53
C LEU A 107 -6.04 -3.67 2.79
N PHE A 108 -5.75 -3.14 3.98
CA PHE A 108 -4.39 -2.78 4.36
C PHE A 108 -3.45 -4.00 4.36
N ASP A 109 -3.89 -5.12 4.92
CA ASP A 109 -3.11 -6.36 4.95
C ASP A 109 -2.89 -6.92 3.54
N LEU A 110 -3.90 -6.80 2.67
CA LEU A 110 -3.76 -7.15 1.25
C LEU A 110 -2.75 -6.24 0.54
N CYS A 111 -2.82 -4.91 0.73
CA CYS A 111 -1.84 -3.98 0.18
C CYS A 111 -0.42 -4.34 0.64
N ARG A 112 -0.27 -4.68 1.93
CA ARG A 112 1.01 -5.08 2.53
C ARG A 112 1.55 -6.36 1.91
N HIS A 113 0.70 -7.36 1.77
CA HIS A 113 1.04 -8.61 1.10
C HIS A 113 1.52 -8.36 -0.32
N LEU A 114 0.77 -7.62 -1.13
CA LEU A 114 1.10 -7.33 -2.53
C LEU A 114 2.42 -6.55 -2.67
N SER A 115 2.78 -5.73 -1.68
CA SER A 115 4.01 -4.92 -1.65
C SER A 115 5.26 -5.68 -1.20
N ASP A 116 5.16 -6.99 -0.90
CA ASP A 116 6.26 -7.77 -0.30
C ASP A 116 6.81 -7.19 1.01
N ASP A 117 6.02 -6.35 1.70
CA ASP A 117 6.36 -5.78 3.01
C ASP A 117 6.06 -6.74 4.18
N ASN A 118 5.82 -8.01 3.83
CA ASN A 118 5.82 -9.16 4.73
C ASN A 118 7.13 -9.96 4.69
N LYS A 119 8.06 -9.64 3.78
CA LYS A 119 9.34 -10.34 3.72
C LYS A 119 10.24 -9.87 4.86
N ASP A 120 10.69 -10.84 5.67
CA ASP A 120 11.68 -10.63 6.72
C ASP A 120 12.92 -9.93 6.15
N PHE A 121 13.50 -9.00 6.89
CA PHE A 121 14.56 -8.10 6.42
C PHE A 121 15.73 -8.86 5.75
N THR A 122 16.03 -10.06 6.27
CA THR A 122 17.08 -10.95 5.75
C THR A 122 16.83 -11.43 4.32
N VAL A 123 15.57 -11.69 3.96
CA VAL A 123 15.19 -12.12 2.59
C VAL A 123 15.30 -10.95 1.62
N ARG A 124 14.93 -9.74 2.06
CA ARG A 124 15.07 -8.51 1.25
C ARG A 124 16.54 -8.18 0.97
N VAL A 125 17.43 -8.37 1.95
CA VAL A 125 18.88 -8.16 1.77
C VAL A 125 19.47 -9.21 0.83
N GLN A 126 19.09 -10.48 0.97
CA GLN A 126 19.57 -11.55 0.07
C GLN A 126 19.09 -11.37 -1.38
N GLU A 127 17.85 -10.95 -1.60
CA GLU A 127 17.32 -10.66 -2.95
C GLU A 127 18.00 -9.42 -3.57
N ALA A 128 18.29 -8.40 -2.77
CA ALA A 128 19.05 -7.24 -3.22
C ALA A 128 20.51 -7.64 -3.58
N GLU A 129 21.20 -8.36 -2.71
CA GLU A 129 22.58 -8.83 -2.94
C GLU A 129 22.68 -9.76 -4.17
N ALA A 130 21.69 -10.64 -4.38
CA ALA A 130 21.63 -11.50 -5.56
C ALA A 130 21.41 -10.71 -6.87
N GLY A 131 20.65 -9.60 -6.82
CA GLY A 131 20.42 -8.73 -7.98
C GLY A 131 21.62 -7.85 -8.37
N PHE A 132 22.56 -7.59 -7.43
CA PHE A 132 23.79 -6.84 -7.70
C PHE A 132 24.98 -7.71 -8.15
N GLY A 133 24.90 -9.04 -8.00
CA GLY A 133 26.04 -9.95 -8.21
C GLY A 133 26.33 -10.36 -9.66
N ASP A 134 25.40 -10.17 -10.60
CA ASP A 134 25.48 -10.78 -11.94
C ASP A 134 25.90 -9.80 -13.05
N GLY A 135 26.78 -8.84 -12.72
CA GLY A 135 27.14 -7.77 -13.65
C GLY A 135 28.46 -7.05 -13.42
N GLN A 136 29.57 -7.77 -13.19
CA GLN A 136 30.91 -7.27 -13.56
C GLN A 136 31.74 -8.40 -14.19
N SER A 137 32.03 -8.22 -15.48
CA SER A 137 33.04 -8.95 -16.26
C SER A 137 34.45 -8.68 -15.77
#